data_AF-A0A3N4INR9-F1
#
_entry.id   AF-A0A3N4INR9-F1
#
_cell.length_a   1.000
_cell.length_b   1.000
_cell.length_c   1.000
_cell.angle_alpha   90.00
_cell.angle_beta   90.00
_cell.angle_gamma   90.00
#
_symmetry.space_group_name_H-M   'P 1'
#
loop_
_entity.id
_entity.type
_entity.pdbx_description
1 polymer ?
#
loop_
_entity_poly.entity_id
_entity_poly.type
_entity_poly.pdbx_seq_one_letter_code
_entity_poly.pdbx_strand_id
1 'polypeptide(L)'
;MQPTMIFRARTPLIRFLGKRSTPANLDHSVRPHPQSPGSLPQSFLNRSSGARQSSTNLSKGDIAPKEGQYFDRNELPARFRRLKMTAEEMEAVEMGGAF
;
A
#
# COMPACT_ATOMS: atom_id res chain seq x y z
N MET A 1 59.64 32.36 26.77
CA MET A 1 58.60 31.31 26.64
C MET A 1 57.52 31.83 25.70
N GLN A 2 57.40 31.28 24.49
CA GLN A 2 56.31 31.65 23.57
C GLN A 2 55.72 30.37 22.96
N PRO A 3 54.47 29.98 23.28
CA PRO A 3 53.84 28.80 22.71
C PRO A 3 53.07 29.18 21.44
N THR A 4 53.50 28.69 20.27
CA THR A 4 52.74 28.77 19.02
C THR A 4 51.97 27.47 18.81
N MET A 5 50.80 27.36 19.42
CA MET A 5 49.84 26.28 19.15
C MET A 5 49.13 26.57 17.82
N ILE A 6 49.64 26.02 16.70
CA ILE A 6 48.95 26.06 15.40
C ILE A 6 47.76 25.08 15.47
N PHE A 7 46.56 25.61 15.70
CA PHE A 7 45.32 24.83 15.65
C PHE A 7 45.02 24.47 14.19
N ARG A 8 45.32 23.24 13.78
CA ARG A 8 45.01 22.75 12.43
C ARG A 8 43.51 22.48 12.31
N ALA A 9 42.74 23.53 12.00
CA ALA A 9 41.31 23.41 11.76
C ALA A 9 41.07 22.49 10.56
N ARG A 10 40.36 21.38 10.76
CA ARG A 10 39.91 20.50 9.67
C ARG A 10 38.84 21.25 8.87
N THR A 11 39.00 21.34 7.55
CA THR A 11 37.97 21.90 6.66
C THR A 11 36.75 20.97 6.65
N PRO A 12 35.55 21.42 7.06
CA PRO A 12 34.36 20.58 6.99
C PRO A 12 33.98 20.32 5.53
N LEU A 13 33.78 19.05 5.17
CA LEU A 13 33.38 18.62 3.81
C LEU A 13 31.91 18.92 3.51
N ILE A 14 31.11 19.23 4.53
CA ILE A 14 29.69 19.53 4.39
C ILE A 14 29.51 21.02 4.09
N ARG A 15 28.80 21.32 3.00
CA ARG A 15 28.43 22.69 2.61
C ARG A 15 26.94 22.89 2.89
N PHE A 16 26.60 23.90 3.69
CA PHE A 16 25.22 24.28 3.94
C PHE A 16 24.70 25.10 2.74
N LEU A 17 24.01 24.45 1.81
CA LEU A 17 23.49 25.04 0.56
C LEU A 17 22.24 25.93 0.75
N GLY A 18 21.96 26.39 1.97
CA GLY A 18 20.77 27.19 2.28
C GLY A 18 19.44 26.43 2.16
N LYS A 19 18.33 27.17 2.12
CA LYS A 19 16.97 26.62 2.03
C LYS A 19 16.75 25.99 0.66
N ARG A 20 16.62 24.66 0.60
CA ARG A 20 16.27 23.94 -0.64
C ARG A 20 14.86 24.36 -1.07
N SER A 21 14.74 24.88 -2.29
CA SER A 21 13.45 25.16 -2.93
C SER A 21 12.98 23.92 -3.69
N THR A 22 11.76 23.48 -3.45
CA THR A 22 11.12 22.41 -4.24
C THR A 22 10.73 22.99 -5.61
N PRO A 23 11.08 22.34 -6.73
CA PRO A 23 10.71 22.82 -8.05
C PRO A 23 9.17 22.91 -8.15
N ALA A 24 8.66 24.03 -8.63
CA ALA A 24 7.22 24.29 -8.73
C ALA A 24 6.52 23.35 -9.72
N ASN A 25 7.23 22.88 -10.74
CA ASN A 25 6.72 21.92 -11.72
C ASN A 25 7.64 20.69 -11.74
N LEU A 26 7.08 19.56 -11.32
CA LEU A 26 7.66 18.24 -11.46
C LEU A 26 7.03 17.56 -12.68
N ASP A 27 7.84 16.85 -13.46
CA ASP A 27 7.34 15.99 -14.54
C ASP A 27 6.67 14.76 -13.91
N HIS A 28 5.34 14.71 -13.99
CA HIS A 28 4.52 13.59 -13.52
C HIS A 28 4.12 12.63 -14.66
N SER A 29 4.76 12.73 -15.82
CA SER A 29 4.48 11.77 -16.91
C SER A 29 4.72 10.35 -16.41
N VAL A 30 3.79 9.44 -16.73
CA VAL A 30 3.92 8.03 -16.39
C VAL A 30 5.07 7.47 -17.22
N ARG A 31 6.22 7.27 -16.58
CA ARG A 31 7.42 6.74 -17.22
C ARG A 31 7.70 5.35 -16.66
N PRO A 32 8.10 4.39 -17.52
CA PRO A 32 8.55 3.10 -17.04
C PRO A 32 9.76 3.31 -16.12
N HIS A 33 9.81 2.56 -15.02
CA HIS A 33 10.98 2.58 -14.14
C HIS A 33 12.23 2.18 -14.95
N PRO A 34 13.41 2.80 -14.75
CA PRO A 34 14.62 2.47 -15.52
C PRO A 34 15.03 1.00 -15.40
N GLN A 35 14.67 0.34 -14.30
CA GLN A 35 14.89 -1.09 -14.08
C GLN A 35 13.69 -1.97 -14.47
N SER A 36 12.67 -1.43 -15.14
CA SER A 36 11.58 -2.26 -15.64
C SER A 36 12.11 -3.16 -16.76
N PRO A 37 11.63 -4.43 -16.84
CA PRO A 37 11.87 -5.23 -18.03
C PRO A 37 11.26 -4.50 -19.24
N GLY A 38 11.93 -4.52 -20.39
CA GLY A 38 11.44 -3.93 -21.62
C GLY A 38 10.12 -4.56 -22.11
N SER A 39 9.72 -4.27 -23.35
CA SER A 39 8.52 -4.87 -23.93
C SER A 39 8.56 -6.40 -23.84
N LEU A 40 7.48 -6.99 -23.33
CA LEU A 40 7.35 -8.45 -23.24
C LEU A 40 7.50 -9.08 -24.63
N PRO A 41 8.13 -10.27 -24.75
CA PRO A 41 8.29 -10.92 -26.04
C PRO A 41 6.93 -11.33 -26.62
N GLN A 42 6.84 -11.35 -27.96
CA GLN A 42 5.62 -11.65 -28.72
C GLN A 42 4.97 -13.00 -28.35
N SER A 43 5.76 -13.94 -27.82
CA SER A 43 5.24 -15.21 -27.29
C SER A 43 4.25 -15.05 -26.13
N PHE A 44 4.32 -13.96 -25.36
CA PHE A 44 3.31 -13.64 -24.32
C PHE A 44 2.00 -13.13 -24.93
N LEU A 45 2.05 -12.40 -26.04
CA LEU A 45 0.85 -11.98 -26.77
C LEU A 45 0.14 -13.19 -27.40
N ASN A 46 0.91 -14.13 -27.97
CA ASN A 46 0.36 -15.38 -28.48
C ASN A 46 -0.21 -16.29 -27.39
N ARG A 47 0.22 -16.13 -26.13
CA ARG A 47 -0.45 -16.79 -25.00
C ARG A 47 -1.80 -16.15 -24.66
N SER A 48 -2.06 -14.89 -25.00
CA SER A 48 -3.36 -14.26 -24.74
C SER A 48 -4.48 -14.71 -25.70
N SER A 49 -4.15 -15.28 -26.85
CA SER A 49 -5.16 -15.82 -27.78
C SER A 49 -5.64 -17.24 -27.41
N GLY A 50 -4.88 -17.97 -26.58
CA GLY A 50 -5.24 -19.33 -26.11
C GLY A 50 -5.42 -19.45 -24.60
N ALA A 51 -4.73 -18.63 -23.81
CA ALA A 51 -5.04 -18.43 -22.40
C ALA A 51 -6.09 -17.34 -22.33
N ARG A 52 -7.36 -17.77 -22.25
CA ARG A 52 -8.45 -16.95 -21.76
C ARG A 52 -7.95 -16.28 -20.48
N GLN A 53 -7.61 -15.00 -20.61
CA GLN A 53 -7.68 -14.08 -19.50
C GLN A 53 -9.01 -14.38 -18.80
N SER A 54 -8.99 -14.41 -17.48
CA SER A 54 -10.16 -14.52 -16.63
C SER A 54 -11.07 -13.32 -16.86
N SER A 55 -11.66 -13.22 -18.05
CA SER A 55 -12.84 -12.45 -18.33
C SER A 55 -13.96 -13.17 -17.61
N THR A 56 -14.38 -12.58 -16.50
CA THR A 56 -15.77 -12.50 -16.04
C THR A 56 -16.74 -13.26 -16.95
N ASN A 57 -17.41 -14.26 -16.38
CA ASN A 57 -18.33 -15.21 -17.02
C ASN A 57 -17.67 -16.51 -17.53
N LEU A 58 -16.79 -17.11 -16.73
CA LEU A 58 -16.90 -18.56 -16.57
C LEU A 58 -18.30 -18.81 -16.02
N SER A 59 -19.11 -19.66 -16.65
CA SER A 59 -20.27 -20.24 -15.99
C SER A 59 -19.75 -20.83 -14.70
N LYS A 60 -19.88 -20.09 -13.60
CA LYS A 60 -19.65 -20.59 -12.27
C LYS A 60 -20.69 -21.69 -12.16
N GLY A 61 -20.29 -22.94 -12.40
CA GLY A 61 -21.07 -24.05 -11.87
C GLY A 61 -21.35 -23.71 -10.41
N ASP A 62 -22.57 -24.01 -9.94
CA ASP A 62 -23.12 -23.52 -8.69
C ASP A 62 -22.03 -23.42 -7.61
N ILE A 63 -21.56 -22.19 -7.35
CA ILE A 63 -20.61 -21.95 -6.25
C ILE A 63 -21.47 -21.98 -5.00
N ALA A 64 -21.79 -23.19 -4.58
CA ALA A 64 -22.41 -23.48 -3.30
C ALA A 64 -21.29 -23.77 -2.31
N PRO A 65 -21.40 -23.26 -1.07
CA PRO A 65 -20.47 -23.67 -0.04
C PRO A 65 -20.72 -25.15 0.28
N LYS A 66 -19.67 -25.90 0.62
CA LYS A 66 -19.85 -27.29 1.07
C LYS A 66 -20.59 -27.30 2.41
N GLU A 67 -21.15 -28.45 2.78
CA GLU A 67 -21.81 -28.62 4.08
C GLU A 67 -20.89 -28.16 5.23
N GLY A 68 -21.41 -27.27 6.08
CA GLY A 68 -20.67 -26.65 7.18
C GLY A 68 -19.74 -25.49 6.79
N GLN A 69 -19.63 -25.15 5.50
CA GLN A 69 -19.01 -23.93 5.02
C GLN A 69 -20.08 -22.89 4.74
N TYR A 70 -19.71 -21.63 4.90
CA TYR A 70 -20.59 -20.48 4.69
C TYR A 70 -19.77 -19.40 3.98
N PHE A 71 -20.40 -18.65 3.08
CA PHE A 71 -19.72 -17.54 2.42
C PHE A 71 -19.65 -16.33 3.32
N ASP A 72 -20.71 -16.11 4.11
CA ASP A 72 -20.84 -14.96 4.98
C ASP A 72 -20.78 -15.34 6.46
N ARG A 73 -20.10 -14.51 7.25
CA ARG A 73 -20.04 -14.66 8.72
C ARG A 73 -21.40 -14.50 9.41
N ASN A 74 -22.37 -13.90 8.73
CA ASN A 74 -23.74 -13.76 9.23
C ASN A 74 -24.51 -15.09 9.20
N GLU A 75 -24.10 -16.02 8.33
CA GLU A 75 -24.71 -17.35 8.21
C GLU A 75 -24.22 -18.30 9.31
N LEU A 76 -23.11 -17.97 9.98
CA LEU A 76 -22.61 -18.71 11.14
C LEU A 76 -23.46 -18.45 12.41
N PRO A 77 -23.32 -19.32 13.42
CA PRO A 77 -23.89 -19.10 14.75
C PRO A 77 -23.54 -17.72 15.32
N ALA A 78 -24.45 -17.14 16.11
CA ALA A 78 -24.37 -15.77 16.61
C ALA A 78 -23.02 -15.41 17.26
N ARG A 79 -22.36 -16.39 17.90
CA ARG A 79 -21.04 -16.25 18.54
C ARG A 79 -19.91 -15.84 17.58
N PHE A 80 -20.04 -16.11 16.28
CA PHE A 80 -19.02 -15.80 15.26
C PHE A 80 -19.35 -14.57 14.41
N ARG A 81 -20.56 -14.02 14.58
CA ARG A 81 -21.01 -12.81 13.89
C ARG A 81 -20.24 -11.60 14.43
N ARG A 82 -20.17 -10.54 13.62
CA ARG A 82 -19.63 -9.26 14.08
C ARG A 82 -20.58 -8.68 15.14
N LEU A 83 -20.01 -8.18 16.24
CA LEU A 83 -20.77 -7.41 17.22
C LEU A 83 -21.32 -6.17 16.50
N LYS A 84 -22.63 -5.96 16.60
CA LYS A 84 -23.23 -4.68 16.21
C LYS A 84 -23.06 -3.76 17.41
N MET A 85 -22.37 -2.64 17.21
CA MET A 85 -22.29 -1.60 18.22
C MET A 85 -23.71 -1.18 18.58
N THR A 86 -24.06 -1.21 19.86
CA THR A 86 -25.38 -0.76 20.31
C THR A 86 -25.42 0.78 20.32
N ALA A 87 -26.62 1.37 20.29
CA ALA A 87 -26.74 2.84 20.32
C ALA A 87 -26.11 3.43 21.60
N GLU A 88 -26.22 2.73 22.72
CA GLU A 88 -25.60 3.09 23.99
C GLU A 88 -24.07 3.04 23.92
N GLU A 89 -23.51 2.00 23.27
CA GLU A 89 -22.05 1.92 23.04
C GLU A 89 -21.55 3.03 22.11
N MET A 90 -22.32 3.36 21.07
CA MET A 90 -22.01 4.47 20.16
C MET A 90 -21.96 5.79 20.94
N GLU A 91 -22.99 6.07 21.74
CA GLU A 91 -23.04 7.27 22.57
C GLU A 91 -21.91 7.29 23.60
N ALA A 92 -21.57 6.17 24.24
CA ALA A 92 -20.45 6.10 25.17
C ALA A 92 -19.09 6.42 24.53
N VAL A 93 -18.88 5.99 23.27
CA VAL A 93 -17.68 6.35 22.50
C VAL A 93 -17.67 7.82 22.11
N GLU A 94 -18.82 8.36 21.69
CA GLU A 94 -18.98 9.79 21.36
C GLU A 94 -18.83 10.70 22.58
N MET A 95 -19.28 10.24 23.74
CA MET A 95 -19.15 10.90 25.05
C MET A 95 -17.75 10.72 25.68
N GLY A 96 -16.80 10.14 24.95
CA GLY A 96 -15.39 10.12 25.32
C GLY A 96 -14.97 9.03 26.30
N GLY A 97 -15.80 8.01 26.53
CA GLY A 97 -15.42 6.68 27.01
C GLY A 97 -14.44 6.56 28.20
N ALA A 98 -14.39 7.55 29.10
CA ALA A 98 -13.51 7.55 30.26
C ALA A 98 -14.24 8.11 31.49
N PHE A 99 -14.90 7.20 32.23
CA PHE A 99 -15.25 7.37 33.64
C PHE A 99 -14.96 6.07 34.38
#